data_AF-A0A379B4F5-F1
#
_entry.id   AF-A0A379B4F5-F1
#
_cell.length_a   1.000
_cell.length_b   1.000
_cell.length_c   1.000
_cell.angle_alpha   90.00
_cell.angle_beta   90.00
_cell.angle_gamma   90.00
#
_symmetry.space_group_name_H-M   'P 1'
#
loop_
_entity.id
_entity.type
_entity.pdbx_description
1 polymer ?
#
loop_
_entity_poly.entity_id
_entity_poly.type
_entity_poly.pdbx_seq_one_letter_code
_entity_poly.pdbx_strand_id
1 'polypeptide(L)'
;MEYVTISKSEYDYLVTQAKRIKFINHYRPTIVRDVDTGEYSISVDTMGIIDTLRYSEDLECIDRAIEDMRGMQKVFWVLEETEIYAGRTIEEILHKFYPKEEKEILSDNLYGTVDLNQKYAIKEDIGSIAIEKRIKELLDEMVVFPDLVLSSYS
;
A
#
# COMPACT_ATOMS: atom_id res chain seq x y z
N MET A 1 5.57 28.89 -14.51
CA MET A 1 5.34 28.00 -13.36
C MET A 1 5.00 28.86 -12.18
N GLU A 2 3.77 28.75 -11.68
CA GLU A 2 3.36 29.34 -10.41
C GLU A 2 3.67 28.33 -9.31
N TYR A 3 4.30 28.80 -8.23
CA TYR A 3 4.58 27.96 -7.06
C TYR A 3 3.65 28.39 -5.93
N VAL A 4 3.00 27.41 -5.31
CA VAL A 4 2.21 27.61 -4.10
C VAL A 4 2.99 27.04 -2.93
N THR A 5 3.21 27.86 -1.90
CA THR A 5 3.87 27.44 -0.67
C THR A 5 2.82 27.22 0.41
N ILE A 6 2.80 26.03 1.01
CA ILE A 6 1.91 25.68 2.12
C ILE A 6 2.74 25.34 3.36
N SER A 7 2.10 25.38 4.53
CA SER A 7 2.73 24.93 5.77
C SER A 7 2.94 23.41 5.77
N LYS A 8 3.94 22.92 6.51
CA LYS A 8 4.16 21.46 6.65
C LYS A 8 2.93 20.74 7.20
N SER A 9 2.27 21.31 8.20
CA SER A 9 1.05 20.73 8.78
C SER A 9 -0.09 20.63 7.77
N GLU A 10 -0.22 21.60 6.88
CA GLU A 10 -1.23 21.57 5.82
C GLU A 10 -0.88 20.54 4.74
N TYR A 11 0.40 20.42 4.39
CA TYR A 11 0.88 19.36 3.51
C TYR A 11 0.59 17.97 4.10
N ASP A 12 0.98 17.72 5.35
CA ASP A 12 0.78 16.44 6.03
C ASP A 12 -0.72 16.09 6.13
N TYR A 13 -1.58 17.09 6.38
CA TYR A 13 -3.03 16.92 6.37
C TYR A 13 -3.55 16.50 4.98
N LEU A 14 -3.12 17.18 3.91
CA LEU A 14 -3.54 16.87 2.54
C LEU A 14 -3.07 15.48 2.10
N VAL A 15 -1.83 15.09 2.43
CA VAL A 15 -1.31 13.74 2.17
C VAL A 15 -2.16 12.69 2.88
N THR A 16 -2.54 12.95 4.13
CA THR A 16 -3.41 12.05 4.90
C THR A 16 -4.79 11.90 4.25
N GLN A 17 -5.42 13.01 3.84
CA GLN A 17 -6.71 12.94 3.13
C GLN A 17 -6.60 12.21 1.78
N ALA A 18 -5.53 12.44 1.02
CA ALA A 18 -5.30 11.74 -0.25
C ALA A 18 -5.18 10.23 -0.05
N LYS A 19 -4.46 9.80 0.99
CA LYS A 19 -4.33 8.39 1.38
C LYS A 19 -5.70 7.77 1.73
N ARG A 20 -6.52 8.45 2.53
CA ARG A 20 -7.89 8.01 2.87
C ARG A 20 -8.77 7.87 1.62
N ILE A 21 -8.77 8.87 0.74
CA ILE A 21 -9.56 8.84 -0.50
C ILE A 21 -9.13 7.68 -1.40
N LYS A 22 -7.82 7.44 -1.55
CA LYS A 22 -7.30 6.32 -2.35
C LYS A 22 -7.76 4.97 -1.77
N PHE A 23 -7.70 4.81 -0.45
CA PHE A 23 -8.21 3.62 0.24
C PHE A 23 -9.71 3.40 -0.01
N ILE A 24 -10.54 4.42 0.23
CA ILE A 24 -12.00 4.34 0.08
C ILE A 24 -12.37 3.99 -1.38
N ASN A 25 -11.76 4.64 -2.35
CA ASN A 25 -12.07 4.43 -3.76
C ASN A 25 -11.71 3.02 -4.23
N HIS A 26 -10.61 2.46 -3.70
CA HIS A 26 -10.16 1.13 -4.10
C HIS A 26 -10.93 0.02 -3.40
N TYR A 27 -10.98 0.04 -2.06
CA TYR A 27 -11.56 -1.06 -1.28
C TYR A 27 -13.06 -0.92 -1.04
N ARG A 28 -13.63 0.27 -1.26
CA ARG A 28 -15.06 0.56 -1.09
C ARG A 28 -15.59 0.02 0.24
N PRO A 29 -14.99 0.42 1.38
CA PRO A 29 -15.36 -0.09 2.69
C PRO A 29 -16.83 0.21 2.99
N THR A 30 -17.47 -0.70 3.72
CA THR A 30 -18.79 -0.43 4.32
C THR A 30 -18.57 0.18 5.69
N ILE A 31 -19.19 1.33 5.97
CA ILE A 31 -19.12 2.01 7.26
C ILE A 31 -20.52 2.08 7.86
N VAL A 32 -20.67 1.56 9.07
CA VAL A 32 -21.95 1.53 9.80
C VAL A 32 -21.76 2.15 11.18
N ARG A 33 -22.64 3.08 11.54
CA ARG A 33 -22.70 3.62 12.90
C ARG A 33 -23.66 2.80 13.75
N ASP A 34 -23.19 2.28 14.87
CA ASP A 34 -24.00 1.65 15.90
C ASP A 34 -24.86 2.72 16.59
N VAL A 35 -26.17 2.48 16.65
CA VAL A 35 -27.14 3.46 17.18
C VAL A 35 -27.11 3.50 18.71
N ASP A 36 -26.74 2.41 19.36
CA ASP A 36 -26.75 2.27 20.81
C ASP A 36 -25.46 2.79 21.44
N THR A 37 -24.31 2.52 20.81
CA THR A 37 -23.00 2.99 21.29
C THR A 37 -22.55 4.29 20.64
N GLY A 38 -23.09 4.63 19.48
CA GLY A 38 -22.66 5.76 18.66
C GLY A 38 -21.34 5.52 17.92
N GLU A 39 -20.71 4.35 18.10
CA GLU A 39 -19.44 3.97 17.48
C GLU A 39 -19.61 3.67 15.99
N TYR A 40 -18.58 3.97 15.22
CA TYR A 40 -18.47 3.62 13.82
C TYR A 40 -17.79 2.28 13.66
N SER A 41 -18.27 1.50 12.71
CA SER A 41 -17.70 0.22 12.34
C SER A 41 -17.34 0.20 10.87
N ILE A 42 -16.20 -0.37 10.50
CA ILE A 42 -15.73 -0.48 9.12
C ILE A 42 -15.44 -1.92 8.75
N SER A 43 -15.91 -2.35 7.57
CA SER A 43 -15.60 -3.65 6.98
C SER A 43 -15.16 -3.50 5.52
N VAL A 44 -14.23 -4.37 5.11
CA VAL A 44 -13.66 -4.42 3.75
C VAL A 44 -13.75 -5.86 3.23
N ASP A 45 -14.47 -6.07 2.12
CA ASP A 45 -14.68 -7.41 1.57
C ASP A 45 -13.76 -7.77 0.38
N THR A 46 -13.42 -9.07 0.35
CA THR A 46 -12.79 -9.96 -0.63
C THR A 46 -11.29 -10.05 -0.83
N MET A 47 -10.44 -9.02 -0.66
CA MET A 47 -8.97 -9.20 -0.76
C MET A 47 -8.13 -8.24 0.11
N GLY A 48 -8.65 -7.84 1.27
CA GLY A 48 -7.95 -7.02 2.27
C GLY A 48 -8.66 -7.08 3.61
N ILE A 49 -8.83 -8.28 4.15
CA ILE A 49 -9.85 -8.60 5.15
C ILE A 49 -9.58 -7.87 6.48
N ILE A 50 -10.48 -6.95 6.82
CA ILE A 50 -10.72 -6.47 8.17
C ILE A 50 -12.18 -6.82 8.49
N ASP A 51 -12.37 -7.73 9.45
CA ASP A 51 -13.67 -8.35 9.74
C ASP A 51 -14.66 -7.32 10.30
N THR A 52 -14.27 -6.50 11.28
CA THR A 52 -14.92 -5.23 11.66
C THR A 52 -14.02 -4.50 12.66
N LEU A 53 -13.65 -3.25 12.42
CA LEU A 53 -13.05 -2.37 13.45
C LEU A 53 -14.12 -1.44 14.03
N ARG A 54 -14.10 -1.10 15.32
CA ARG A 54 -15.05 -0.18 15.98
C ARG A 54 -14.35 0.97 16.69
N TYR A 55 -14.75 2.22 16.40
CA TYR A 55 -14.19 3.43 17.04
C TYR A 55 -15.23 4.54 17.26
N SER A 56 -14.89 5.52 18.10
CA SER A 56 -15.76 6.66 18.39
C SER A 56 -15.93 7.64 17.22
N GLU A 57 -14.94 7.72 16.32
CA GLU A 57 -14.94 8.62 15.16
C GLU A 57 -14.84 7.85 13.83
N ASP A 58 -15.46 8.39 12.79
CA ASP A 58 -15.54 7.77 11.46
C ASP A 58 -14.19 7.74 10.74
N LEU A 59 -13.43 8.84 10.80
CA LEU A 59 -12.11 8.96 10.19
C LEU A 59 -11.05 8.10 10.91
N GLU A 60 -11.19 7.92 12.23
CA GLU A 60 -10.32 7.05 13.00
C GLU A 60 -10.44 5.59 12.53
N CYS A 61 -11.66 5.14 12.20
CA CYS A 61 -11.87 3.80 11.63
C CYS A 61 -11.07 3.59 10.33
N ILE A 62 -11.02 4.60 9.46
CA ILE A 62 -10.34 4.52 8.18
C ILE A 62 -8.82 4.51 8.38
N ASP A 63 -8.30 5.37 9.24
CA ASP A 63 -6.86 5.42 9.52
C ASP A 63 -6.36 4.10 10.12
N ARG A 64 -7.11 3.54 11.07
CA ARG A 64 -6.80 2.24 11.68
C ARG A 64 -6.89 1.10 10.68
N ALA A 65 -7.88 1.13 9.80
CA ALA A 65 -7.97 0.15 8.73
C ALA A 65 -6.75 0.21 7.78
N ILE A 66 -6.27 1.41 7.45
CA ILE A 66 -5.04 1.59 6.65
C ILE A 66 -3.82 1.05 7.41
N GLU A 67 -3.69 1.33 8.70
CA GLU A 67 -2.61 0.82 9.55
C GLU A 67 -2.59 -0.72 9.60
N ASP A 68 -3.74 -1.34 9.85
CA ASP A 68 -3.88 -2.79 9.90
C ASP A 68 -3.55 -3.43 8.54
N MET A 69 -4.05 -2.84 7.44
CA MET A 69 -3.73 -3.30 6.10
C MET A 69 -2.23 -3.21 5.80
N ARG A 70 -1.55 -2.16 6.25
CA ARG A 70 -0.08 -2.07 6.17
C ARG A 70 0.61 -3.16 6.97
N GLY A 71 0.12 -3.47 8.16
CA GLY A 71 0.65 -4.56 8.99
C GLY A 71 0.60 -5.94 8.32
N MET A 72 -0.31 -6.14 7.36
CA MET A 72 -0.43 -7.38 6.60
C MET A 72 0.47 -7.45 5.36
N GLN A 73 1.10 -6.33 4.95
CA GLN A 73 1.92 -6.28 3.74
C GLN A 73 3.23 -7.05 3.92
N LYS A 74 3.56 -7.82 2.89
CA LYS A 74 4.87 -8.42 2.67
C LYS A 74 5.43 -7.91 1.35
N VAL A 75 6.74 -7.98 1.22
CA VAL A 75 7.43 -7.52 0.00
C VAL A 75 8.20 -8.66 -0.61
N PHE A 76 8.04 -8.80 -1.92
CA PHE A 76 8.70 -9.81 -2.72
C PHE A 76 9.34 -9.17 -3.94
N TRP A 77 10.50 -9.66 -4.33
CA TRP A 77 10.95 -9.53 -5.71
C TRP A 77 10.41 -10.70 -6.52
N VAL A 78 10.13 -10.48 -7.80
CA VAL A 78 9.57 -11.49 -8.72
C VAL A 78 10.33 -11.41 -10.04
N LEU A 79 10.78 -12.55 -10.57
CA LEU A 79 11.68 -12.71 -11.73
C LEU A 79 13.08 -12.07 -11.54
N GLU A 80 13.13 -10.77 -11.23
CA GLU A 80 14.36 -10.00 -11.02
C GLU A 80 14.35 -9.32 -9.64
N GLU A 81 15.50 -9.24 -8.96
CA GLU A 81 15.62 -8.56 -7.65
C GLU A 81 15.30 -7.06 -7.69
N THR A 82 15.21 -6.48 -8.89
CA THR A 82 14.82 -5.09 -9.14
C THR A 82 13.33 -4.88 -9.41
N GLU A 83 12.54 -5.96 -9.56
CA GLU A 83 11.09 -5.90 -9.71
C GLU A 83 10.41 -6.27 -8.39
N ILE A 84 10.08 -5.24 -7.61
CA ILE A 84 9.65 -5.38 -6.23
C ILE A 84 8.16 -5.06 -6.12
N TYR A 85 7.44 -5.96 -5.47
CA TYR A 85 5.99 -5.91 -5.28
C TYR A 85 5.63 -6.01 -3.81
N ALA A 86 4.56 -5.34 -3.42
CA ALA A 86 3.94 -5.47 -2.11
C ALA A 86 2.62 -6.22 -2.25
N GLY A 87 2.34 -7.13 -1.33
CA GLY A 87 1.11 -7.91 -1.26
C GLY A 87 1.07 -8.74 0.01
N ARG A 88 -0.05 -9.42 0.31
CA ARG A 88 -0.15 -10.26 1.52
C ARG A 88 0.58 -11.57 1.34
N THR A 89 0.52 -12.11 0.13
CA THR A 89 1.21 -13.34 -0.27
C THR A 89 1.78 -13.21 -1.68
N ILE A 90 2.69 -14.12 -2.03
CA ILE A 90 3.24 -14.16 -3.38
C ILE A 90 2.16 -14.53 -4.40
N GLU A 91 1.27 -15.46 -4.07
CA GLU A 91 0.19 -15.91 -4.94
C GLU A 91 -0.76 -14.76 -5.30
N GLU A 92 -1.06 -13.88 -4.35
CA GLU A 92 -1.86 -12.67 -4.60
C GLU A 92 -1.17 -11.73 -5.62
N ILE A 93 0.14 -11.55 -5.51
CA ILE A 93 0.92 -10.74 -6.45
C ILE A 93 0.94 -11.40 -7.83
N LEU A 94 1.25 -12.70 -7.90
CA LEU A 94 1.33 -13.43 -9.16
C LEU A 94 -0.02 -13.49 -9.87
N HIS A 95 -1.11 -13.69 -9.13
CA HIS A 95 -2.45 -13.69 -9.71
C HIS A 95 -2.79 -12.35 -10.40
N LYS A 96 -2.33 -11.23 -9.84
CA LYS A 96 -2.57 -9.90 -10.41
C LYS A 96 -1.63 -9.59 -11.58
N PHE A 97 -0.33 -9.82 -11.42
CA PHE A 97 0.70 -9.32 -12.34
C PHE A 97 1.19 -10.37 -13.35
N TYR A 98 1.21 -11.64 -12.97
CA TYR A 98 1.75 -12.75 -13.76
C TYR A 98 0.77 -13.94 -13.86
N PRO A 99 -0.53 -13.73 -14.19
CA PRO A 99 -1.56 -14.77 -14.11
C PRO A 99 -1.31 -15.98 -15.02
N LYS A 100 -0.44 -15.84 -16.03
CA LYS A 100 -0.09 -16.92 -16.97
C LYS A 100 1.17 -17.69 -16.55
N GLU A 101 2.03 -17.08 -15.74
CA GLU A 101 3.36 -17.58 -15.39
C GLU A 101 3.43 -18.00 -13.91
N GLU A 102 2.37 -17.77 -13.13
CA GLU A 102 2.27 -18.10 -11.70
C GLU A 102 2.85 -19.48 -11.36
N LYS A 103 2.47 -20.53 -12.12
CA LYS A 103 2.95 -21.90 -11.86
C LYS A 103 4.46 -22.05 -12.07
N GLU A 104 4.99 -21.43 -13.12
CA GLU A 104 6.41 -21.49 -13.48
C GLU A 104 7.24 -20.72 -12.46
N ILE A 105 6.81 -19.51 -12.10
CA ILE A 105 7.47 -18.67 -11.10
C ILE A 105 7.53 -19.38 -9.74
N LEU A 106 6.44 -20.04 -9.34
CA LEU A 106 6.41 -20.81 -8.10
C LEU A 106 7.26 -22.08 -8.17
N SER A 107 7.20 -22.85 -9.27
CA SER A 107 7.97 -24.10 -9.39
C SER A 107 9.47 -23.88 -9.45
N ASP A 108 9.88 -22.80 -10.12
CA ASP A 108 11.28 -22.50 -10.40
C ASP A 108 11.88 -21.58 -9.33
N ASN A 109 11.09 -21.20 -8.32
CA ASN A 109 11.46 -20.28 -7.23
C ASN A 109 12.00 -18.93 -7.74
N LEU A 110 11.35 -18.38 -8.76
CA LEU A 110 11.72 -17.09 -9.37
C LEU A 110 11.14 -15.90 -8.59
N TYR A 111 11.20 -15.98 -7.26
CA TYR A 111 10.75 -14.92 -6.35
C TYR A 111 11.45 -15.04 -5.00
N GLY A 112 11.44 -13.97 -4.21
CA GLY A 112 12.00 -14.00 -2.86
C GLY A 112 11.59 -12.80 -2.03
N THR A 113 11.75 -12.91 -0.71
CA THR A 113 11.41 -11.83 0.22
C THR A 113 12.45 -10.72 0.20
N VAL A 114 12.02 -9.47 0.35
CA VAL A 114 12.92 -8.30 0.41
C VAL A 114 13.04 -7.79 1.85
N ASP A 115 14.25 -7.41 2.28
CA ASP A 115 14.46 -6.71 3.55
C ASP A 115 13.92 -5.28 3.47
N LEU A 116 13.02 -4.92 4.38
CA LEU A 116 12.42 -3.58 4.43
C LEU A 116 13.44 -2.46 4.69
N ASN A 117 14.60 -2.78 5.26
CA ASN A 117 15.69 -1.84 5.48
C ASN A 117 16.64 -1.71 4.29
N GLN A 118 16.49 -2.55 3.25
CA GLN A 118 17.27 -2.45 2.03
C GLN A 118 16.97 -1.12 1.34
N LYS A 119 18.05 -0.47 0.90
CA LYS A 119 17.98 0.81 0.20
C LYS A 119 18.04 0.60 -1.30
N TYR A 120 17.25 1.39 -2.01
CA TYR A 120 17.24 1.46 -3.45
C TYR A 120 17.41 2.91 -3.88
N ALA A 121 18.15 3.10 -4.98
CA ALA A 121 18.27 4.40 -5.62
C ALA A 121 17.05 4.61 -6.52
N ILE A 122 16.25 5.63 -6.21
CA ILE A 122 14.97 5.89 -6.89
C ILE A 122 15.04 7.24 -7.55
N LYS A 123 14.53 7.32 -8.78
CA LYS A 123 14.34 8.59 -9.47
C LYS A 123 12.85 8.92 -9.42
N GLU A 124 12.53 10.11 -8.92
CA GLU A 124 11.14 10.57 -8.88
C GLU A 124 10.67 11.03 -10.27
N ASP A 125 11.60 11.40 -11.18
CA ASP A 125 11.30 11.81 -12.55
C ASP A 125 12.47 11.57 -13.52
N ILE A 126 12.17 11.58 -14.83
CA ILE A 126 13.19 11.52 -15.89
C ILE A 126 14.12 12.74 -15.78
N GLY A 127 15.38 12.48 -15.43
CA GLY A 127 16.40 13.52 -15.25
C GLY A 127 16.54 14.03 -13.81
N SER A 128 15.79 13.49 -12.85
CA SER A 128 15.97 13.78 -11.43
C SER A 128 17.24 13.13 -10.88
N ILE A 129 17.78 13.71 -9.79
CA ILE A 129 18.83 13.07 -9.01
C ILE A 129 18.22 11.84 -8.33
N ALA A 130 18.95 10.73 -8.34
CA ALA A 130 18.51 9.54 -7.63
C ALA A 130 18.59 9.79 -6.11
N ILE A 131 17.50 9.51 -5.40
CA ILE A 131 17.40 9.60 -3.95
C ILE A 131 17.38 8.18 -3.41
N GLU A 132 18.20 7.89 -2.40
CA GLU A 132 18.11 6.61 -1.71
C GLU A 132 16.88 6.60 -0.78
N LYS A 133 15.98 5.65 -1.01
CA LYS A 133 14.89 5.33 -0.06
C LYS A 133 14.95 3.86 0.33
N ARG A 134 14.54 3.56 1.55
CA ARG A 134 14.30 2.20 2.01
C ARG A 134 12.97 1.69 1.50
N ILE A 135 12.85 0.39 1.29
CA ILE A 135 11.57 -0.24 0.93
C ILE A 135 10.47 0.14 1.93
N LYS A 136 10.78 0.14 3.24
CA LYS A 136 9.82 0.58 4.26
C LYS A 136 9.24 1.97 3.99
N GLU A 137 10.07 2.92 3.55
CA GLU A 137 9.66 4.30 3.29
C GLU A 137 8.70 4.38 2.10
N LEU A 138 8.87 3.50 1.10
CA LEU A 138 7.95 3.38 -0.04
C LEU A 138 6.62 2.75 0.36
N LEU A 139 6.66 1.71 1.20
CA LEU A 139 5.44 1.06 1.69
C LEU A 139 4.60 1.98 2.57
N ASP A 140 5.23 2.86 3.35
CA ASP A 140 4.53 3.85 4.18
C ASP A 140 3.71 4.84 3.33
N GLU A 141 4.04 5.02 2.06
CA GLU A 141 3.27 5.80 1.10
C GLU A 141 2.12 5.00 0.48
N MET A 142 2.22 3.67 0.46
CA MET A 142 1.21 2.78 -0.09
C MET A 142 0.03 2.59 0.87
N VAL A 143 -1.15 2.50 0.26
CA VAL A 143 -2.44 2.26 0.95
C VAL A 143 -3.28 1.22 0.22
N VAL A 144 -2.79 0.70 -0.90
CA VAL A 144 -3.47 -0.28 -1.76
C VAL A 144 -2.44 -1.34 -2.18
N PHE A 145 -2.84 -2.61 -2.21
CA PHE A 145 -2.03 -3.74 -2.65
C PHE A 145 -2.95 -4.89 -3.12
N PRO A 146 -2.44 -5.92 -3.84
CA PRO A 146 -1.05 -6.07 -4.31
C PRO A 146 -0.69 -4.96 -5.30
N ASP A 147 0.50 -4.39 -5.23
CA ASP A 147 0.94 -3.34 -6.16
C ASP A 147 2.45 -3.33 -6.38
N LEU A 148 2.90 -2.73 -7.48
CA LEU A 148 4.32 -2.55 -7.79
C LEU A 148 4.91 -1.48 -6.86
N VAL A 149 6.02 -1.80 -6.20
CA VAL A 149 6.75 -0.91 -5.30
C VAL A 149 7.88 -0.21 -6.06
N LEU A 150 8.65 -0.99 -6.81
CA LEU A 150 9.82 -0.51 -7.55
C LEU A 150 10.05 -1.39 -8.77
N SER A 151 10.47 -0.77 -9.88
CA SER A 151 10.99 -1.47 -11.04
C SER A 151 12.18 -0.68 -11.60
N SER A 152 13.17 -1.36 -12.16
CA SER A 152 14.28 -0.74 -12.90
C SER A 152 13.83 -0.02 -14.18
N TYR A 153 12.61 -0.26 -14.64
CA TYR A 153 12.05 0.31 -15.87
C TYR A 153 11.25 1.61 -15.66
N SER A 154 11.14 2.11 -14.42
CA SER A 154 10.33 3.30 -14.08
C SER A 154 11.08 4.26 -13.16
#